data_AF-A0A7Z9HCS1-F1
#
_entry.id   AF-A0A7Z9HCS1-F1
#
_cell.length_a   1.000
_cell.length_b   1.000
_cell.length_c   1.000
_cell.angle_alpha   90.00
_cell.angle_beta   90.00
_cell.angle_gamma   90.00
#
_symmetry.space_group_name_H-M   'P 1'
#
loop_
_entity.id
_entity.type
_entity.pdbx_description
1 polymer ?
#
loop_
_entity_poly.entity_id
_entity_poly.type
_entity_poly.pdbx_seq_one_letter_code
_entity_poly.pdbx_strand_id
1 'polypeptide(L)' 'MSLTRVLINGSMGRMGQESIKAVSEDPELELVAQTDLGDNLS' A
#
# COMPACT_ATOMS: atom_id res chain seq x y z
N MET A 1 19.99 -7.21 -2.18
CA MET A 1 19.12 -6.12 -2.70
C MET A 1 18.12 -5.77 -1.60
N SER A 2 17.83 -4.49 -1.38
CA SER A 2 16.80 -4.05 -0.43
C SER A 2 15.53 -3.73 -1.21
N LEU A 3 14.39 -4.25 -0.75
CA LEU A 3 13.08 -3.95 -1.35
C LEU A 3 12.70 -2.48 -1.12
N THR A 4 11.95 -1.90 -2.07
CA THR A 4 11.34 -0.59 -1.87
C THR A 4 10.08 -0.75 -1.02
N ARG A 5 10.07 -0.11 0.15
CA ARG A 5 8.98 -0.23 1.13
C ARG A 5 7.90 0.79 0.82
N VAL A 6 6.68 0.31 0.59
CA VAL A 6 5.55 1.11 0.12
C VAL A 6 4.45 1.13 1.17
N LEU A 7 3.98 2.32 1.52
CA LEU A 7 2.73 2.54 2.25
C LEU A 7 1.70 3.09 1.27
N ILE A 8 0.48 2.57 1.30
CA ILE A 8 -0.63 3.06 0.47
C ILE A 8 -1.63 3.82 1.34
N ASN A 9 -1.75 5.13 1.10
CA ASN A 9 -2.79 5.96 1.70
C ASN A 9 -4.00 6.08 0.76
N GLY A 10 -5.21 6.05 1.31
CA GLY A 10 -6.44 5.92 0.53
C GLY A 10 -6.64 4.49 0.00
N SER A 11 -6.22 3.49 0.78
CA SER A 11 -6.21 2.07 0.40
C SER A 11 -7.59 1.52 0.00
N MET A 12 -8.68 2.03 0.57
CA MET A 12 -10.06 1.61 0.27
C MET A 12 -10.62 2.26 -0.99
N GLY A 13 -9.96 3.29 -1.53
CA GLY A 13 -10.33 3.94 -2.78
C GLY A 13 -10.10 3.03 -3.99
N ARG A 14 -10.82 3.30 -5.10
CA ARG A 14 -10.67 2.53 -6.35
C ARG A 14 -9.22 2.43 -6.84
N MET A 15 -8.48 3.55 -6.77
CA MET A 15 -7.05 3.55 -7.13
C MET A 15 -6.19 2.87 -6.07
N GLY A 16 -6.47 3.06 -4.78
CA GLY A 16 -5.73 2.42 -3.69
C GLY A 16 -5.77 0.89 -3.80
N GLN A 17 -6.93 0.33 -4.13
CA GLN A 17 -7.10 -1.11 -4.39
C GLN A 17 -6.26 -1.60 -5.57
N GLU A 18 -6.19 -0.85 -6.68
CA GLU A 18 -5.32 -1.20 -7.80
C GLU A 18 -3.83 -1.03 -7.46
N SER A 19 -3.46 -0.02 -6.66
CA SER A 19 -2.10 0.14 -6.17
C SER A 19 -1.67 -1.01 -5.27
N ILE A 20 -2.55 -1.54 -4.42
CA ILE A 20 -2.27 -2.72 -3.58
C ILE A 20 -1.95 -3.93 -4.44
N LYS A 21 -2.73 -4.17 -5.51
CA LYS A 21 -2.48 -5.28 -6.45
C LYS A 21 -1.11 -5.12 -7.13
N ALA A 22 -0.84 -3.94 -7.69
CA ALA A 22 0.42 -3.67 -8.37
C ALA A 22 1.64 -3.88 -7.46
N VAL A 23 1.59 -3.37 -6.22
CA VAL A 23 2.67 -3.55 -5.25
C VAL A 23 2.83 -5.02 -4.83
N SER A 24 1.73 -5.78 -4.76
CA SER A 24 1.77 -7.19 -4.37
C SER A 24 2.31 -8.12 -5.48
N GLU A 25 2.29 -7.68 -6.73
CA GLU A 25 2.77 -8.43 -7.90
C GLU A 25 4.22 -8.09 -8.29
N ASP A 26 4.77 -6.98 -7.79
CA ASP A 26 6.12 -6.54 -8.10
C ASP A 26 7.14 -7.07 -7.07
N PRO A 27 8.10 -7.94 -7.47
CA PRO A 27 9.07 -8.54 -6.55
C PRO A 27 10.11 -7.55 -6.01
N GLU A 28 10.18 -6.33 -6.54
CA GLU A 28 11.07 -5.28 -6.04
C GLU A 28 10.42 -4.40 -4.96
N LEU A 29 9.12 -4.59 -4.71
CA LEU A 29 8.33 -3.80 -3.78
C LEU A 29 7.87 -4.63 -2.56
N GLU A 30 7.71 -3.95 -1.43
CA GLU A 30 7.16 -4.50 -0.20
C GLU A 30 6.02 -3.60 0.30
N LEU A 31 4.78 -4.10 0.35
CA LEU A 31 3.67 -3.37 0.96
C LEU A 31 3.78 -3.45 2.49
N VAL A 32 4.16 -2.35 3.13
CA VAL A 32 4.43 -2.33 4.58
C VAL A 32 3.28 -1.80 5.42
N ALA A 33 2.36 -1.06 4.80
CA ALA A 33 1.19 -0.51 5.47
C ALA A 33 0.14 -0.03 4.46
N GLN A 34 -1.10 0.04 4.92
CA GLN A 34 -2.23 0.59 4.21
C GLN A 34 -2.99 1.48 5.19
N THR A 35 -3.40 2.68 4.75
CA THR A 35 -4.19 3.61 5.56
C THR A 35 -5.35 4.18 4.77
N ASP A 36 -6.44 4.52 5.46
CA ASP A 36 -7.60 5.20 4.88
C ASP A 36 -8.31 6.11 5.91
N LEU A 37 -9.39 6.76 5.46
CA LEU A 37 -10.27 7.56 6.29
C LEU A 37 -10.96 6.66 7.34
N GLY A 38 -10.75 6.99 8.62
CA GLY A 38 -11.35 6.27 9.75
C GLY A 38 -10.36 5.41 10.53
N ASP A 39 -9.12 5.28 10.06
CA ASP A 39 -8.06 4.64 10.84
C ASP A 39 -7.71 5.47 12.08
N ASN A 40 -7.49 4.77 13.20
CA ASN A 40 -6.95 5.39 14.40
C ASN A 40 -5.42 5.33 14.35
N LEU A 41 -4.81 6.48 14.05
CA LEU A 41 -3.34 6.65 13.95
C LEU A 41 -2.74 7.38 15.17
N SER A 42 -3.53 7.54 16.25
CA SER A 42 -3.11 8.20 17.49
C SER A 42 -2.52 7.27 18.54
#